data_AF-A0A0X8G3L5-F1
#
_entry.id   AF-A0A0X8G3L5-F1
#
_cell.length_a   1.000
_cell.length_b   1.000
_cell.length_c   1.000
_cell.angle_alpha   90.00
_cell.angle_beta   90.00
_cell.angle_gamma   90.00
#
_symmetry.space_group_name_H-M   'P 1'
#
loop_
_entity.id
_entity.type
_entity.pdbx_description
1 polymer ?
#
loop_
_entity_poly.entity_id
_entity_poly.type
_entity_poly.pdbx_seq_one_letter_code
_entity_poly.pdbx_strand_id
1 'polypeptide(L)'
;MKIKQIIPLCFLGGVFTLFGLYTTRIPFKPELIQESSIRLDSSRTVSTPLSKLLENQTSTLVNATSQFQLLNEQREDLEIEIQTLKQQIDELMIQRNILVEEISPYIESISIQILNPLTKIQQQLEKQLQKKSQDSVIEDVLYVISHATNAVEQYMTNPNEPTYETSLQTAFRLMDDELAQHDVNSVMSVASEMIQSGYTNTMIRMKLQQSKELLQAFEANYIAVENDETAQFKRSKQQQLATEDALNLKALQLDELALRLSGILDEIEQVTQ
;
A
#
# COMPACT_ATOMS: atom_id res chain seq x y z
N MET A 1 -18.96 9.72 -39.23
CA MET A 1 -17.49 9.83 -39.05
C MET A 1 -17.20 9.54 -37.59
N LYS A 2 -16.62 8.37 -37.28
CA LYS A 2 -15.16 8.14 -37.04
C LYS A 2 -14.74 8.83 -35.72
N ILE A 3 -14.23 8.17 -34.67
CA ILE A 3 -13.50 6.90 -34.51
C ILE A 3 -13.77 6.33 -33.10
N LYS A 4 -14.08 5.03 -33.01
CA LYS A 4 -13.92 4.24 -31.78
C LYS A 4 -12.42 4.01 -31.60
N GLN A 5 -11.81 4.61 -30.58
CA GLN A 5 -10.47 4.20 -30.14
C GLN A 5 -10.62 2.99 -29.22
N ILE A 6 -10.26 1.84 -29.78
CA ILE A 6 -10.04 0.60 -29.05
C ILE A 6 -8.61 0.70 -28.51
N ILE A 7 -8.47 0.79 -27.18
CA ILE A 7 -7.18 0.60 -26.51
C ILE A 7 -6.89 -0.90 -26.55
N PRO A 8 -5.73 -1.35 -27.07
CA PRO A 8 -5.41 -2.77 -27.13
C PRO A 8 -5.09 -3.28 -25.71
N LEU A 9 -5.92 -4.20 -25.21
CA LEU A 9 -5.55 -5.09 -24.10
C LEU A 9 -4.49 -6.07 -24.60
N CYS A 10 -3.24 -5.86 -24.23
CA CYS A 10 -2.24 -6.93 -24.30
C CYS A 10 -2.44 -7.86 -23.11
N PHE A 11 -3.22 -8.92 -23.33
CA PHE A 11 -3.15 -10.14 -22.54
C PHE A 11 -1.84 -10.88 -22.89
N LEU A 12 -0.97 -11.05 -21.90
CA LEU A 12 0.07 -12.07 -21.90
C LEU A 12 -0.13 -12.91 -20.65
N GLY A 13 -0.80 -14.05 -20.83
CA GLY A 13 -0.83 -15.11 -19.85
C GLY A 13 0.44 -15.95 -19.91
N GLY A 14 0.81 -16.53 -18.77
CA GLY A 14 1.49 -17.83 -18.75
C GLY A 14 2.81 -17.93 -17.96
N VAL A 15 2.68 -18.60 -16.80
CA VAL A 15 3.57 -19.68 -16.29
C VAL A 15 4.91 -19.32 -15.62
N PHE A 16 4.93 -19.58 -14.30
CA PHE A 16 5.99 -20.15 -13.43
C PHE A 16 7.49 -19.95 -13.74
N THR A 17 8.25 -19.53 -12.71
CA THR A 17 9.28 -20.40 -12.06
C THR A 17 9.81 -19.78 -10.76
N LEU A 18 9.90 -20.61 -9.71
CA LEU A 18 10.76 -20.40 -8.55
C LEU A 18 12.21 -20.28 -9.00
N PHE A 19 12.94 -19.28 -8.51
CA PHE A 19 14.39 -19.39 -8.32
C PHE A 19 14.78 -18.77 -6.98
N GLY A 20 15.11 -19.65 -6.03
CA GLY A 20 16.05 -19.34 -4.97
C GLY A 20 17.46 -19.66 -5.46
N LEU A 21 18.42 -18.78 -5.19
CA LEU A 21 19.86 -19.05 -5.21
C LEU A 21 20.45 -18.21 -4.07
N TYR A 22 20.67 -18.83 -2.92
CA TYR A 22 21.97 -19.35 -2.47
C TYR A 22 23.02 -18.25 -2.27
N THR A 23 23.18 -17.90 -0.99
CA THR A 23 24.30 -17.14 -0.46
C THR A 23 25.57 -18.00 -0.51
N THR A 24 26.42 -17.80 -1.52
CA THR A 24 27.79 -18.29 -1.46
C THR A 24 28.71 -17.19 -0.94
N ARG A 25 28.99 -17.26 0.37
CA ARG A 25 30.15 -16.64 1.01
C ARG A 25 31.42 -17.15 0.32
N ILE A 26 32.24 -16.25 -0.20
CA ILE A 26 33.65 -16.54 -0.47
C ILE A 26 34.45 -16.13 0.78
N PRO A 27 35.26 -17.03 1.36
CA PRO A 27 35.99 -16.79 2.60
C PRO A 27 37.20 -15.88 2.35
N PHE A 28 37.30 -14.81 3.13
CA PHE A 28 38.56 -14.14 3.41
C PHE A 28 39.50 -15.13 4.11
N LYS A 29 40.67 -15.39 3.52
CA LYS A 29 41.75 -16.11 4.18
C LYS A 29 42.91 -15.12 4.42
N PRO A 30 43.40 -14.99 5.66
CA PRO A 30 44.48 -14.08 6.01
C PRO A 30 45.83 -14.78 5.83
N GLU A 31 46.81 -14.10 5.25
CA GLU A 31 48.24 -14.42 5.42
C GLU A 31 48.93 -13.16 5.94
N LEU A 32 49.10 -13.11 7.26
CA LEU A 32 50.36 -13.42 7.96
C LEU A 32 51.45 -12.41 7.65
N ILE A 33 51.49 -11.41 8.52
CA ILE A 33 52.63 -10.55 8.80
C ILE A 33 53.81 -11.47 9.15
N GLN A 34 54.86 -11.46 8.33
CA GLN A 34 56.16 -12.00 8.69
C GLN A 34 57.23 -10.93 8.47
N GLU A 35 57.92 -10.62 9.55
CA GLU A 35 58.85 -9.52 9.74
C GLU A 35 60.04 -9.57 8.77
N SER A 36 60.37 -8.42 8.18
CA SER A 36 61.75 -8.12 7.79
C SER A 36 62.20 -6.84 8.47
N SER A 37 63.05 -7.02 9.48
CA SER A 37 63.75 -5.98 10.22
C SER A 37 64.37 -4.92 9.31
N ILE A 38 64.00 -3.66 9.49
CA ILE A 38 64.75 -2.53 8.93
C ILE A 38 66.02 -2.38 9.78
N ARG A 39 67.13 -2.95 9.30
CA ARG A 39 68.46 -2.43 9.66
C ARG A 39 68.67 -1.17 8.83
N LEU A 40 68.80 -0.03 9.53
CA LEU A 40 69.31 1.21 8.96
C LEU A 40 70.77 0.98 8.54
N ASP A 41 70.97 0.61 7.28
CA ASP A 41 72.27 0.75 6.62
C ASP A 41 72.24 2.04 5.80
N SER A 42 72.93 3.03 6.33
CA SER A 42 73.20 4.29 5.68
C SER A 42 74.18 4.08 4.52
N SER A 43 73.70 3.91 3.29
CA SER A 43 74.42 4.37 2.09
C SER A 43 73.57 4.23 0.82
N ARG A 44 73.77 5.19 -0.10
CA ARG A 44 73.21 5.35 -1.45
C ARG A 44 71.84 6.02 -1.54
N THR A 45 71.91 7.33 -1.73
CA THR A 45 71.06 8.06 -2.69
C THR A 45 70.95 7.28 -4.01
N VAL A 46 69.80 6.65 -4.24
CA VAL A 46 69.38 6.24 -5.59
C VAL A 46 68.38 7.30 -6.04
N SER A 47 68.84 8.19 -6.91
CA SER A 47 67.97 9.08 -7.66
C SER A 47 66.96 8.24 -8.43
N THR A 48 65.69 8.26 -8.02
CA THR A 48 64.60 7.80 -8.89
C THR A 48 64.71 8.62 -10.18
N PRO A 49 64.88 7.98 -11.36
CA PRO A 49 65.01 8.73 -12.60
C PRO A 49 63.75 9.57 -12.79
N LEU A 50 63.91 10.86 -13.08
CA LEU A 50 62.80 11.79 -13.34
C LEU A 50 61.83 11.21 -14.39
N SER A 51 62.34 10.42 -15.35
CA SER A 51 61.56 9.69 -16.35
C SER A 51 60.59 8.66 -15.77
N LYS A 52 60.96 7.91 -14.72
CA LYS A 52 60.04 6.97 -14.05
C LYS A 52 58.97 7.68 -13.21
N LEU A 53 59.29 8.86 -12.68
CA LEU A 53 58.34 9.72 -12.00
C LEU A 53 57.34 10.35 -12.99
N LEU A 54 57.82 10.83 -14.14
CA LEU A 54 56.99 11.38 -15.21
C LEU A 54 56.11 10.32 -15.89
N GLU A 55 56.63 9.11 -16.14
CA GLU A 55 55.84 7.97 -16.66
C GLU A 55 54.76 7.52 -15.67
N ASN A 56 55.10 7.41 -14.38
CA ASN A 56 54.09 7.10 -13.38
C ASN A 56 53.03 8.21 -13.30
N GLN A 57 53.44 9.49 -13.26
CA GLN A 57 52.51 10.62 -13.24
C GLN A 57 51.62 10.66 -14.49
N THR A 58 52.15 10.41 -15.69
CA THR A 58 51.34 10.34 -16.92
C THR A 58 50.41 9.12 -16.94
N SER A 59 50.84 7.96 -16.45
CA SER A 59 49.96 6.79 -16.33
C SER A 59 48.82 7.01 -15.33
N THR A 60 49.12 7.65 -14.19
CA THR A 60 48.12 8.00 -13.17
C THR A 60 47.14 9.05 -13.71
N LEU A 61 47.62 10.05 -14.46
CA LEU A 61 46.77 11.08 -15.06
C LEU A 61 45.85 10.52 -16.16
N VAL A 62 46.36 9.63 -17.00
CA VAL A 62 45.56 8.96 -18.06
C VAL A 62 44.51 8.04 -17.45
N ASN A 63 44.85 7.32 -16.38
CA ASN A 63 43.89 6.49 -15.64
C ASN A 63 42.80 7.35 -14.97
N ALA A 64 43.16 8.46 -14.33
CA ALA A 64 42.19 9.39 -13.73
C ALA A 64 41.28 10.04 -14.78
N THR A 65 41.82 10.41 -15.94
CA THR A 65 41.04 10.97 -17.05
C THR A 65 40.03 9.95 -17.61
N SER A 66 40.46 8.70 -17.75
CA SER A 66 39.59 7.61 -18.23
C SER A 66 38.49 7.28 -17.22
N GLN A 67 38.83 7.28 -15.92
CA GLN A 67 37.85 7.08 -14.84
C GLN A 67 36.85 8.22 -14.76
N PHE A 68 37.29 9.47 -14.90
CA PHE A 68 36.42 10.64 -14.93
C PHE A 68 35.45 10.63 -16.14
N GLN A 69 35.92 10.20 -17.32
CA GLN A 69 35.06 10.02 -18.49
C GLN A 69 33.98 8.97 -18.23
N LEU A 70 34.36 7.80 -17.72
CA LEU A 70 33.43 6.72 -17.40
C LEU A 70 32.38 7.16 -16.36
N LEU A 71 32.78 7.85 -15.31
CA LEU A 71 31.87 8.35 -14.27
C LEU A 71 30.89 9.40 -14.83
N ASN A 72 31.32 10.26 -15.76
CA ASN A 72 30.42 11.21 -16.42
C ASN A 72 29.42 10.52 -17.35
N GLU A 73 29.84 9.49 -18.09
CA GLU A 73 28.93 8.68 -18.91
C GLU A 73 27.87 8.01 -18.03
N GLN A 74 28.28 7.40 -16.91
CA GLN A 74 27.35 6.80 -15.94
C GLN A 74 26.41 7.84 -15.31
N ARG A 75 26.90 9.05 -15.04
CA ARG A 75 26.07 10.16 -14.55
C ARG A 75 24.98 10.52 -15.55
N GLU A 76 25.35 10.70 -16.82
CA GLU A 76 24.42 11.08 -17.89
C GLU A 76 23.36 9.99 -18.11
N ASP A 77 23.77 8.72 -18.13
CA ASP A 77 22.85 7.58 -18.22
C ASP A 77 21.82 7.57 -17.07
N LEU A 78 22.29 7.76 -15.82
CA LEU A 78 21.41 7.84 -14.65
C LEU A 78 20.49 9.05 -14.67
N GLU A 79 20.97 10.21 -15.14
CA GLU A 79 20.14 11.41 -15.29
C GLU A 79 18.99 11.16 -16.28
N ILE A 80 19.26 10.50 -17.41
CA ILE A 80 18.24 10.12 -18.40
C ILE A 80 17.23 9.14 -17.79
N GLU A 81 17.69 8.14 -17.06
CA GLU A 81 16.82 7.16 -16.39
C GLU A 81 15.93 7.83 -15.35
N ILE A 82 16.49 8.73 -14.53
CA ILE A 82 15.74 9.54 -13.55
C ILE A 82 14.66 10.39 -14.22
N GLN A 83 14.96 11.06 -15.34
CA GLN A 83 13.96 11.87 -16.04
C GLN A 83 12.84 11.02 -16.63
N THR A 84 13.19 9.87 -17.23
CA THR A 84 12.22 8.90 -17.75
C THR A 84 11.31 8.41 -16.64
N LEU A 85 11.88 8.09 -15.48
CA LEU A 85 11.14 7.59 -14.34
C LEU A 85 10.21 8.64 -13.73
N LYS A 86 10.66 9.89 -13.64
CA LYS A 86 9.82 11.03 -13.23
C LYS A 86 8.61 11.20 -14.15
N GLN A 87 8.82 11.14 -15.46
CA GLN A 87 7.72 11.23 -16.42
C GLN A 87 6.71 10.07 -16.23
N GLN A 88 7.19 8.84 -16.03
CA GLN A 88 6.31 7.70 -15.75
C GLN A 88 5.49 7.88 -14.46
N ILE A 89 6.11 8.44 -13.40
CA ILE A 89 5.42 8.75 -12.15
C ILE A 89 4.33 9.80 -12.40
N ASP A 90 4.63 10.88 -13.12
CA ASP A 90 3.65 11.92 -13.44
C ASP A 90 2.45 11.36 -14.22
N GLU A 91 2.69 10.51 -15.22
CA GLU A 91 1.63 9.84 -15.99
C GLU A 91 0.77 8.94 -15.10
N LEU A 92 1.37 8.15 -14.22
CA LEU A 92 0.65 7.30 -13.27
C LEU A 92 -0.13 8.12 -12.24
N MET A 93 0.38 9.26 -11.77
CA MET A 93 -0.36 10.16 -10.87
C MET A 93 -1.61 10.72 -11.55
N ILE A 94 -1.52 11.11 -12.82
CA ILE A 94 -2.69 11.56 -13.60
C ILE A 94 -3.71 10.42 -13.70
N GLN A 95 -3.28 9.21 -14.06
CA GLN A 95 -4.18 8.04 -14.13
C GLN A 95 -4.85 7.76 -12.79
N ARG A 96 -4.09 7.81 -11.70
CA ARG A 96 -4.61 7.64 -10.33
C ARG A 96 -5.68 8.67 -10.00
N ASN A 97 -5.47 9.93 -10.34
CA ASN A 97 -6.45 10.99 -10.07
C ASN A 97 -7.74 10.82 -10.87
N ILE A 98 -7.64 10.43 -12.14
CA ILE A 98 -8.81 10.10 -12.97
C ILE A 98 -9.60 8.95 -12.34
N LEU A 99 -8.92 7.87 -11.95
CA LEU A 99 -9.57 6.70 -11.32
C LEU A 99 -10.24 7.07 -9.99
N VAL A 100 -9.62 7.93 -9.18
CA VAL A 100 -10.21 8.46 -7.94
C VAL A 100 -11.49 9.25 -8.22
N GLU A 101 -11.48 10.13 -9.23
CA GLU A 101 -12.66 10.89 -9.62
C GLU A 101 -13.79 9.97 -10.15
N GLU A 102 -13.45 8.94 -10.92
CA GLU A 102 -14.42 7.98 -11.46
C GLU A 102 -15.15 7.18 -10.38
N ILE A 103 -14.44 6.71 -9.34
CA ILE A 103 -15.03 5.90 -8.27
C ILE A 103 -15.67 6.72 -7.15
N SER A 104 -15.33 8.01 -7.04
CA SER A 104 -15.76 8.87 -5.93
C SER A 104 -17.27 8.93 -5.73
N PRO A 105 -18.11 9.09 -6.78
CA PRO A 105 -19.57 9.12 -6.61
C PRO A 105 -20.13 7.82 -6.03
N TYR A 106 -19.58 6.67 -6.42
CA TYR A 106 -20.02 5.37 -5.92
C TYR A 106 -19.63 5.18 -4.44
N ILE A 107 -18.41 5.55 -4.08
CA ILE A 107 -17.92 5.57 -2.68
C ILE A 107 -18.76 6.53 -1.83
N GLU A 108 -19.06 7.72 -2.33
CA GLU A 108 -19.88 8.72 -1.64
C GLU A 108 -21.31 8.21 -1.41
N SER A 109 -21.89 7.54 -2.41
CA SER A 109 -23.20 6.90 -2.29
C SER A 109 -23.25 5.88 -1.16
N ILE A 110 -22.31 4.93 -1.12
CA ILE A 110 -22.21 3.95 -0.03
C ILE A 110 -21.99 4.65 1.31
N SER A 111 -21.12 5.67 1.33
CA SER A 111 -20.81 6.42 2.54
C SER A 111 -22.04 7.09 3.14
N ILE A 112 -22.81 7.81 2.33
CA ILE A 112 -24.01 8.54 2.75
C ILE A 112 -25.13 7.58 3.15
N GLN A 113 -25.36 6.54 2.35
CA GLN A 113 -26.53 5.67 2.53
C GLN A 113 -26.32 4.59 3.59
N ILE A 114 -25.09 4.12 3.78
CA ILE A 114 -24.79 2.95 4.61
C ILE A 114 -23.81 3.30 5.74
N LEU A 115 -22.59 3.73 5.40
CA LEU A 115 -21.51 3.86 6.38
C LEU A 115 -21.81 4.93 7.44
N ASN A 116 -22.20 6.14 7.02
CA ASN A 116 -22.49 7.24 7.94
C ASN A 116 -23.65 6.92 8.90
N PRO A 117 -24.78 6.34 8.45
CA PRO A 117 -25.81 5.83 9.35
C PRO A 117 -25.31 4.79 10.36
N LEU A 118 -24.53 3.79 9.93
CA LEU A 118 -23.96 2.77 10.82
C LEU A 118 -23.03 3.40 11.88
N THR A 119 -22.09 4.23 11.44
CA THR A 119 -21.17 4.96 12.31
C THR A 119 -21.90 5.85 13.29
N LYS A 120 -23.02 6.47 12.89
CA LYS A 120 -23.86 7.27 13.80
C LYS A 120 -24.52 6.40 14.87
N ILE A 121 -25.01 5.21 14.52
CA ILE A 121 -25.58 4.27 15.50
C ILE A 121 -24.49 3.83 16.48
N GLN A 122 -23.31 3.44 15.97
CA GLN A 122 -22.15 3.05 16.75
C GLN A 122 -21.75 4.14 17.76
N GLN A 123 -21.53 5.38 17.30
CA GLN A 123 -21.18 6.52 18.16
C GLN A 123 -22.24 6.81 19.23
N GLN A 124 -23.53 6.60 18.93
CA GLN A 124 -24.59 6.77 19.91
C GLN A 124 -24.54 5.71 21.00
N LEU A 125 -24.22 4.46 20.65
CA LEU A 125 -24.06 3.36 21.60
C LEU A 125 -22.79 3.51 22.44
N GLU A 126 -21.66 3.91 21.83
CA GLU A 126 -20.42 4.21 22.56
C GLU A 126 -20.64 5.29 23.63
N LYS A 127 -21.36 6.36 23.29
CA LYS A 127 -21.75 7.42 24.23
C LYS A 127 -22.67 6.90 25.34
N GLN A 128 -23.51 5.90 25.06
CA GLN A 128 -24.36 5.27 26.09
C GLN A 128 -23.54 4.38 27.02
N LEU A 129 -22.60 3.60 26.48
CA LEU A 129 -21.69 2.76 27.26
C LEU A 129 -20.85 3.60 28.23
N GLN A 130 -20.29 4.72 27.76
CA GLN A 130 -19.52 5.67 28.59
C GLN A 130 -20.32 6.22 29.78
N LYS A 131 -21.65 6.33 29.67
CA LYS A 131 -22.53 6.83 30.73
C LYS A 131 -22.95 5.75 31.73
N LYS A 132 -22.98 4.50 31.30
CA LYS A 132 -23.51 3.38 32.10
C LYS A 132 -22.46 2.38 32.57
N SER A 133 -21.19 2.50 32.13
CA SER A 133 -20.03 1.66 32.45
C SER A 133 -20.34 0.17 32.63
N GLN A 134 -19.96 -0.65 31.65
CA GLN A 134 -20.13 -2.12 31.63
C GLN A 134 -21.59 -2.58 31.52
N ASP A 135 -22.25 -2.18 30.43
CA ASP A 135 -23.54 -2.75 30.02
C ASP A 135 -23.27 -3.79 28.93
N SER A 136 -23.35 -5.08 29.27
CA SER A 136 -22.97 -6.17 28.37
C SER A 136 -23.80 -6.19 27.09
N VAL A 137 -25.07 -5.76 27.16
CA VAL A 137 -25.94 -5.68 25.97
C VAL A 137 -25.44 -4.59 25.01
N ILE A 138 -24.96 -3.46 25.55
CA ILE A 138 -24.36 -2.40 24.72
C ILE A 138 -23.04 -2.87 24.11
N GLU A 139 -22.21 -3.57 24.89
CA GLU A 139 -20.92 -4.10 24.42
C GLU A 139 -21.11 -5.12 23.28
N ASP A 140 -22.02 -6.08 23.44
CA ASP A 140 -22.32 -7.09 22.43
C ASP A 140 -22.85 -6.43 21.15
N VAL A 141 -23.80 -5.51 21.25
CA VAL A 141 -24.35 -4.81 20.09
C VAL A 141 -23.31 -3.91 19.41
N LEU A 142 -22.45 -3.23 20.18
CA LEU A 142 -21.33 -2.46 19.63
C LEU A 142 -20.35 -3.34 18.87
N TYR A 143 -20.03 -4.52 19.39
CA TYR A 143 -19.15 -5.47 18.72
C TYR A 143 -19.71 -5.88 17.35
N VAL A 144 -21.01 -6.20 17.29
CA VAL A 144 -21.69 -6.58 16.04
C VAL A 144 -21.71 -5.42 15.03
N ILE A 145 -22.06 -4.22 15.48
CA ILE A 145 -22.10 -3.03 14.60
C ILE A 145 -20.69 -2.66 14.14
N SER A 146 -19.66 -2.88 14.94
CA SER A 146 -18.26 -2.63 14.52
C SER A 146 -17.83 -3.56 13.38
N HIS A 147 -18.23 -4.84 13.43
CA HIS A 147 -18.02 -5.77 12.31
C HIS A 147 -18.77 -5.33 11.05
N ALA A 148 -19.99 -4.85 11.24
CA ALA A 148 -20.83 -4.34 10.17
C ALA A 148 -20.20 -3.10 9.48
N THR A 149 -19.75 -2.12 10.26
CA THR A 149 -19.02 -0.93 9.78
C THR A 149 -17.74 -1.34 9.05
N ASN A 150 -16.93 -2.21 9.65
CA ASN A 150 -15.67 -2.67 9.07
C ASN A 150 -15.88 -3.41 7.74
N ALA A 151 -16.94 -4.22 7.60
CA ALA A 151 -17.26 -4.87 6.33
C ALA A 151 -17.51 -3.85 5.20
N VAL A 152 -18.26 -2.79 5.49
CA VAL A 152 -18.54 -1.72 4.52
C VAL A 152 -17.26 -0.97 4.15
N GLU A 153 -16.42 -0.63 5.14
CA GLU A 153 -15.13 0.03 4.92
C GLU A 153 -14.17 -0.83 4.08
N GLN A 154 -14.09 -2.13 4.37
CA GLN A 154 -13.29 -3.09 3.61
C GLN A 154 -13.75 -3.17 2.15
N TYR A 155 -15.07 -3.24 1.91
CA TYR A 155 -15.62 -3.24 0.55
C TYR A 155 -15.29 -1.96 -0.21
N MET A 156 -15.45 -0.78 0.41
CA MET A 156 -15.12 0.50 -0.22
C MET A 156 -13.62 0.65 -0.53
N THR A 157 -12.77 -0.01 0.27
CA THR A 157 -11.31 -0.01 0.11
C THR A 157 -10.87 -0.98 -0.99
N ASN A 158 -11.32 -2.23 -0.94
CA ASN A 158 -11.05 -3.23 -1.96
C ASN A 158 -12.24 -4.20 -2.12
N PRO A 159 -13.16 -3.95 -3.06
CA PRO A 159 -14.35 -4.77 -3.29
C PRO A 159 -14.03 -6.10 -4.00
N ASN A 160 -12.76 -6.34 -4.35
CA ASN A 160 -12.30 -7.57 -5.00
C ASN A 160 -11.65 -8.55 -4.00
N GLU A 161 -11.43 -8.14 -2.75
CA GLU A 161 -10.96 -9.03 -1.70
C GLU A 161 -12.14 -9.63 -0.93
N PRO A 162 -12.17 -10.95 -0.66
CA PRO A 162 -13.30 -11.59 0.01
C PRO A 162 -13.38 -11.34 1.53
N THR A 163 -12.46 -10.56 2.08
CA THR A 163 -12.38 -10.27 3.52
C THR A 163 -13.63 -9.58 4.04
N TYR A 164 -14.21 -8.65 3.26
CA TYR A 164 -15.46 -7.99 3.62
C TYR A 164 -16.63 -8.97 3.72
N GLU A 165 -16.66 -10.03 2.90
CA GLU A 165 -17.75 -11.01 2.90
C GLU A 165 -17.79 -11.81 4.20
N THR A 166 -16.60 -12.18 4.72
CA THR A 166 -16.50 -12.89 6.00
C THR A 166 -16.96 -12.00 7.16
N SER A 167 -16.54 -10.74 7.16
CA SER A 167 -16.97 -9.73 8.14
C SER A 167 -18.49 -9.51 8.08
N LEU A 168 -19.04 -9.40 6.88
CA LEU A 168 -20.47 -9.20 6.62
C LEU A 168 -21.31 -10.39 7.10
N GLN A 169 -20.92 -11.62 6.73
CA GLN A 169 -21.58 -12.84 7.18
C GLN A 169 -21.54 -13.01 8.70
N THR A 170 -20.40 -12.66 9.31
CA THR A 170 -20.26 -12.68 10.78
C THR A 170 -21.20 -11.68 11.44
N ALA A 171 -21.29 -10.45 10.90
CA ALA A 171 -22.21 -9.44 11.40
C ALA A 171 -23.67 -9.92 11.31
N PHE A 172 -24.10 -10.42 10.14
CA PHE A 172 -25.46 -10.93 9.97
C PHE A 172 -25.78 -12.07 10.93
N ARG A 173 -24.90 -13.06 11.06
CA ARG A 173 -25.10 -14.17 11.99
C ARG A 173 -25.31 -13.67 13.43
N LEU A 174 -24.46 -12.76 13.90
CA LEU A 174 -24.56 -12.24 15.25
C LEU A 174 -25.81 -11.36 15.46
N MET A 175 -26.20 -10.59 14.44
CA MET A 175 -27.47 -9.84 14.47
C MET A 175 -28.67 -10.78 14.55
N ASP A 176 -28.67 -11.85 13.77
CA ASP A 176 -29.74 -12.84 13.75
C ASP A 176 -29.83 -13.59 15.08
N ASP A 177 -28.70 -14.00 15.66
CA ASP A 177 -28.64 -14.70 16.95
C ASP A 177 -29.26 -13.86 18.09
N GLU A 178 -28.97 -12.55 18.14
CA GLU A 178 -29.52 -11.63 19.15
C GLU A 178 -31.00 -11.29 18.89
N LEU A 179 -31.37 -11.01 17.64
CA LEU A 179 -32.74 -10.61 17.28
C LEU A 179 -33.74 -11.77 17.25
N ALA A 180 -33.28 -13.02 17.07
CA ALA A 180 -34.12 -14.20 17.20
C ALA A 180 -34.59 -14.43 18.64
N GLN A 181 -33.77 -14.05 19.62
CA GLN A 181 -34.12 -14.15 21.04
C GLN A 181 -34.96 -12.96 21.51
N HIS A 182 -34.82 -11.82 20.82
CA HIS A 182 -35.39 -10.55 21.25
C HIS A 182 -35.95 -9.77 20.07
N ASP A 183 -37.09 -10.27 19.59
CA ASP A 183 -37.73 -9.72 18.40
C ASP A 183 -38.21 -8.28 18.61
N VAL A 184 -37.80 -7.39 17.72
CA VAL A 184 -38.20 -5.97 17.67
C VAL A 184 -38.60 -5.53 16.26
N ASN A 185 -39.00 -6.48 15.40
CA ASN A 185 -39.38 -6.22 13.99
C ASN A 185 -40.79 -5.60 13.80
N SER A 186 -41.59 -5.49 14.86
CA SER A 186 -42.97 -5.02 14.79
C SER A 186 -43.33 -4.20 16.03
N VAL A 187 -44.36 -3.36 15.92
CA VAL A 187 -44.83 -2.53 17.05
C VAL A 187 -45.19 -3.38 18.27
N MET A 188 -45.79 -4.56 18.04
CA MET A 188 -46.19 -5.46 19.12
C MET A 188 -44.98 -6.14 19.77
N SER A 189 -43.99 -6.58 18.98
CA SER A 189 -42.78 -7.21 19.51
C SER A 189 -41.93 -6.19 20.29
N VAL A 190 -41.81 -4.95 19.78
CA VAL A 190 -41.21 -3.83 20.51
C VAL A 190 -41.90 -3.59 21.86
N ALA A 191 -43.24 -3.51 21.88
CA ALA A 191 -43.98 -3.28 23.13
C ALA A 191 -43.82 -4.42 24.14
N SER A 192 -43.81 -5.67 23.66
CA SER A 192 -43.54 -6.85 24.49
C SER A 192 -42.13 -6.80 25.08
N GLU A 193 -41.13 -6.47 24.26
CA GLU A 193 -39.73 -6.38 24.67
C GLU A 193 -39.52 -5.26 25.69
N MET A 194 -40.20 -4.11 25.55
CA MET A 194 -40.17 -3.04 26.55
C MET A 194 -40.66 -3.50 27.92
N ILE A 195 -41.66 -4.38 27.96
CA ILE A 195 -42.18 -4.95 29.21
C ILE A 195 -41.20 -5.97 29.79
N GLN A 196 -40.55 -6.77 28.93
CA GLN A 196 -39.68 -7.88 29.35
C GLN A 196 -38.27 -7.44 29.76
N SER A 197 -37.61 -6.61 28.95
CA SER A 197 -36.20 -6.21 29.14
C SER A 197 -36.02 -4.73 29.48
N GLY A 198 -37.10 -3.96 29.46
CA GLY A 198 -37.09 -2.54 29.78
C GLY A 198 -36.67 -1.66 28.60
N TYR A 199 -37.05 -0.39 28.69
CA TYR A 199 -36.88 0.60 27.62
C TYR A 199 -35.46 0.70 27.04
N THR A 200 -34.43 0.66 27.88
CA THR A 200 -33.03 0.82 27.42
C THR A 200 -32.65 -0.34 26.50
N ASN A 201 -32.85 -1.58 26.94
CA ASN A 201 -32.43 -2.77 26.20
C ASN A 201 -33.22 -2.91 24.90
N THR A 202 -34.53 -2.61 24.93
CA THR A 202 -35.34 -2.55 23.72
C THR A 202 -34.78 -1.54 22.72
N MET A 203 -34.42 -0.33 23.16
CA MET A 203 -33.88 0.71 22.27
C MET A 203 -32.53 0.30 21.67
N ILE A 204 -31.67 -0.39 22.43
CA ILE A 204 -30.40 -0.94 21.92
C ILE A 204 -30.67 -1.99 20.83
N ARG A 205 -31.66 -2.86 21.03
CA ARG A 205 -32.05 -3.88 20.05
C ARG A 205 -32.70 -3.30 18.80
N MET A 206 -33.51 -2.24 18.95
CA MET A 206 -34.02 -1.48 17.80
C MET A 206 -32.90 -0.88 16.97
N LYS A 207 -31.81 -0.42 17.60
CA LYS A 207 -30.60 0.06 16.88
C LYS A 207 -29.86 -1.07 16.15
N LEU A 208 -29.80 -2.26 16.76
CA LEU A 208 -29.27 -3.45 16.10
C LEU A 208 -30.11 -3.81 14.87
N GLN A 209 -31.43 -3.82 14.99
CA GLN A 209 -32.37 -4.05 13.87
C GLN A 209 -32.20 -3.00 12.75
N GLN A 210 -32.08 -1.72 13.10
CA GLN A 210 -31.77 -0.67 12.12
C GLN A 210 -30.43 -0.91 11.40
N SER A 211 -29.41 -1.35 12.13
CA SER A 211 -28.10 -1.68 11.55
C SER A 211 -28.19 -2.87 10.61
N LYS A 212 -28.99 -3.88 10.95
CA LYS A 212 -29.29 -5.02 10.08
C LYS A 212 -29.97 -4.61 8.78
N GLU A 213 -30.98 -3.73 8.85
CA GLU A 213 -31.67 -3.20 7.67
C GLU A 213 -30.72 -2.43 6.75
N LEU A 214 -29.80 -1.64 7.32
CA LEU A 214 -28.74 -0.97 6.54
C LEU A 214 -27.81 -1.98 5.85
N LEU A 215 -27.41 -3.05 6.54
CA LEU A 215 -26.55 -4.09 5.94
C LEU A 215 -27.26 -4.88 4.84
N GLN A 216 -28.55 -5.16 5.01
CA GLN A 216 -29.36 -5.81 3.97
C GLN A 216 -29.48 -4.90 2.74
N ALA A 217 -29.69 -3.60 2.93
CA ALA A 217 -29.68 -2.63 1.84
C ALA A 217 -28.29 -2.56 1.17
N PHE A 218 -27.21 -2.62 1.95
CA PHE A 218 -25.86 -2.65 1.43
C PHE A 218 -25.59 -3.87 0.54
N GLU A 219 -25.92 -5.06 1.04
CA GLU A 219 -25.77 -6.31 0.29
C GLU A 219 -26.61 -6.30 -0.98
N ALA A 220 -27.89 -5.94 -0.88
CA ALA A 220 -28.81 -5.95 -2.02
C ALA A 220 -28.44 -4.93 -3.10
N ASN A 221 -28.00 -3.73 -2.73
CA ASN A 221 -27.79 -2.63 -3.67
C ASN A 221 -26.36 -2.50 -4.19
N TYR A 222 -25.36 -3.10 -3.53
CA TYR A 222 -23.96 -2.90 -3.90
C TYR A 222 -23.16 -4.21 -4.05
N ILE A 223 -23.59 -5.31 -3.44
CA ILE A 223 -22.86 -6.59 -3.50
C ILE A 223 -23.54 -7.57 -4.45
N ALA A 224 -24.80 -7.88 -4.20
CA ALA A 224 -25.59 -8.88 -4.92
C ALA A 224 -26.15 -8.35 -6.25
N VAL A 225 -26.08 -7.04 -6.50
CA VAL A 225 -26.55 -6.44 -7.75
C VAL A 225 -25.54 -6.70 -8.87
N GLU A 226 -26.00 -7.36 -9.93
CA GLU A 226 -25.23 -7.55 -11.16
C GLU A 226 -25.56 -6.42 -12.15
N ASN A 227 -25.10 -5.20 -11.85
CA ASN A 227 -25.25 -4.06 -12.74
C ASN A 227 -23.89 -3.53 -13.26
N ASP A 228 -23.94 -2.82 -14.38
CA ASP A 228 -22.75 -2.25 -15.02
C ASP A 228 -21.98 -1.30 -14.09
N GLU A 229 -22.69 -0.58 -13.22
CA GLU A 229 -22.11 0.37 -12.27
C GLU A 229 -21.22 -0.32 -11.23
N THR A 230 -21.69 -1.41 -10.63
CA THR A 230 -20.93 -2.20 -9.64
C THR A 230 -19.74 -2.90 -10.28
N ALA A 231 -19.92 -3.44 -11.49
CA ALA A 231 -18.82 -4.06 -12.24
C ALA A 231 -17.75 -3.02 -12.63
N GLN A 232 -18.17 -1.83 -13.06
CA GLN A 232 -17.28 -0.71 -13.36
C GLN A 232 -16.55 -0.26 -12.10
N PHE A 233 -17.24 -0.08 -10.97
CA PHE A 233 -16.61 0.27 -9.70
C PHE A 233 -15.53 -0.72 -9.29
N LYS A 234 -15.83 -2.04 -9.28
CA LYS A 234 -14.86 -3.09 -8.93
C LYS A 234 -13.62 -3.04 -9.82
N ARG A 235 -13.82 -2.85 -11.13
CA ARG A 235 -12.73 -2.75 -12.11
C ARG A 235 -11.89 -1.48 -11.93
N SER A 236 -12.52 -0.31 -11.86
CA SER A 236 -11.81 0.97 -11.66
C SER A 236 -11.07 0.98 -10.32
N LYS A 237 -11.64 0.37 -9.28
CA LYS A 237 -10.97 0.22 -7.98
C LYS A 237 -9.75 -0.70 -8.05
N GLN A 238 -9.87 -1.84 -8.74
CA GLN A 238 -8.73 -2.73 -8.97
C GLN A 238 -7.61 -2.01 -9.73
N GLN A 239 -7.96 -1.22 -10.75
CA GLN A 239 -7.00 -0.41 -11.50
C GLN A 239 -6.38 0.69 -10.64
N GLN A 240 -7.16 1.34 -9.77
CA GLN A 240 -6.64 2.35 -8.84
C GLN A 240 -5.55 1.74 -7.95
N LEU A 241 -5.83 0.60 -7.32
CA LEU A 241 -4.89 -0.08 -6.42
C LEU A 241 -3.62 -0.51 -7.16
N ALA A 242 -3.75 -1.09 -8.35
CA ALA A 242 -2.60 -1.47 -9.18
C ALA A 242 -1.75 -0.25 -9.59
N THR A 243 -2.39 0.89 -9.90
CA THR A 243 -1.70 2.15 -10.21
C THR A 243 -0.98 2.71 -8.97
N GLU A 244 -1.59 2.64 -7.79
CA GLU A 244 -0.96 3.06 -6.53
C GLU A 244 0.24 2.18 -6.16
N ASP A 245 0.15 0.86 -6.36
CA ASP A 245 1.28 -0.06 -6.19
C ASP A 245 2.42 0.24 -7.18
N ALA A 246 2.08 0.49 -8.45
CA ALA A 246 3.05 0.88 -9.47
C ALA A 246 3.74 2.21 -9.12
N LEU A 247 2.98 3.21 -8.66
CA LEU A 247 3.52 4.48 -8.18
C LEU A 247 4.52 4.28 -7.03
N ASN A 248 4.15 3.47 -6.03
CA ASN A 248 5.02 3.18 -4.89
C ASN A 248 6.32 2.52 -5.33
N LEU A 249 6.24 1.52 -6.22
CA LEU A 249 7.44 0.87 -6.77
C LEU A 249 8.32 1.85 -7.55
N LYS A 250 7.72 2.70 -8.37
CA LYS A 250 8.43 3.68 -9.19
C LYS A 250 9.09 4.77 -8.34
N ALA A 251 8.44 5.21 -7.26
CA ALA A 251 9.03 6.11 -6.28
C ALA A 251 10.26 5.49 -5.61
N LEU A 252 10.20 4.22 -5.21
CA LEU A 252 11.35 3.50 -4.65
C LEU A 252 12.51 3.37 -5.65
N GLN A 253 12.21 3.09 -6.92
CA GLN A 253 13.21 3.06 -7.99
C GLN A 253 13.88 4.44 -8.16
N LEU A 254 13.12 5.53 -8.03
CA LEU A 254 13.62 6.88 -8.15
C LEU A 254 14.58 7.23 -7.00
N ASP A 255 14.21 6.84 -5.78
CA ASP A 255 15.07 7.02 -4.60
C ASP A 255 16.38 6.23 -4.74
N GLU A 256 16.33 5.01 -5.26
CA GLU A 256 17.53 4.20 -5.52
C GLU A 256 18.44 4.84 -6.56
N LEU A 257 17.89 5.32 -7.68
CA LEU A 257 18.67 6.00 -8.72
C LEU A 257 19.26 7.32 -8.21
N ALA A 258 18.51 8.08 -7.40
CA ALA A 258 19.02 9.30 -6.78
C ALA A 258 20.20 9.02 -5.85
N LEU A 259 20.16 7.92 -5.08
CA LEU A 259 21.27 7.51 -4.22
C LEU A 259 22.50 7.10 -5.05
N ARG A 260 22.31 6.34 -6.13
CA ARG A 260 23.40 5.96 -7.05
C ARG A 260 24.03 7.17 -7.72
N LEU A 261 23.22 8.13 -8.16
CA LEU A 261 23.69 9.38 -8.75
C LEU A 261 24.54 10.17 -7.73
N SER A 262 24.09 10.26 -6.48
CA SER A 262 24.87 10.89 -5.41
C SER A 262 26.24 10.22 -5.23
N GLY A 263 26.30 8.89 -5.24
CA GLY A 263 27.57 8.16 -5.13
C GLY A 263 28.53 8.46 -6.28
N ILE A 264 28.03 8.52 -7.52
CA ILE A 264 28.85 8.89 -8.70
C ILE A 264 29.32 10.34 -8.60
N LEU A 265 28.48 11.26 -8.12
CA LEU A 265 28.87 12.65 -7.93
C LEU A 265 30.01 12.79 -6.88
N ASP A 266 29.92 12.04 -5.77
CA ASP A 266 30.97 12.00 -4.76
C ASP A 266 32.29 11.39 -5.32
N GLU A 267 32.20 10.33 -6.14
CA GLU A 267 33.36 9.72 -6.80
C GLU A 267 33.99 10.68 -7.82
N ILE A 268 33.19 11.41 -8.59
CA ILE A 268 33.67 12.45 -9.50
C ILE A 268 34.43 13.51 -8.71
N GLU A 269 33.87 13.99 -7.61
CA GLU A 269 34.52 14.98 -6.74
C GLU A 269 35.89 14.48 -6.28
N GLN A 270 35.98 13.24 -5.78
CA GLN A 270 37.23 12.63 -5.33
C GLN A 270 38.28 12.47 -6.44
N VAL A 271 37.88 12.15 -7.67
CA VAL A 271 38.81 12.01 -8.81
C VAL A 271 39.27 13.39 -9.31
N THR A 272 38.49 14.45 -9.10
CA THR A 272 38.84 15.83 -9.50
C THR A 272 39.69 16.61 -8.49
N GLN A 273 39.74 16.18 -7.22
CA GLN A 273 40.57 16.77 -6.16
C GLN A 273 42.03 16.28 -6.21
#